data_AF-A0AA38ULY2-F1
#
_entry.id   AF-A0AA38ULY2-F1
#
_cell.length_a   1.000
_cell.length_b   1.000
_cell.length_c   1.000
_cell.angle_alpha   90.00
_cell.angle_beta   90.00
_cell.angle_gamma   90.00
#
_symmetry.space_group_name_H-M   'P 1'
#
loop_
_entity.id
_entity.type
_entity.pdbx_description
1 polymer ?
#
loop_
_entity_poly.entity_id
_entity_poly.type
_entity_poly.pdbx_seq_one_letter_code
_entity_poly.pdbx_strand_id
1 'polypeptide(L)'
;MSSPNSRTNSPSDEEEKAELLLIQKKKEERAGREAKQKAEAEAEAAAEAQLAEIRRKKEEKKKREAEEKKKKEELEKRKAEEQARAAEAAKKAVEEAKKNEEKKKAEEQSRAAEAAKRTEMKRRMDTAALPVSEVSTVVAGKKRKRIAMVAVPSGDPEDDDPNPGDDGDYNESDDEDDDPPSSPPNQSRCSRCILKALKCEMVGPGSASCKGCRKAKVRCSLVPDNYPRRSKCVKVESPVASTSSRTIDNLRTNVRDLNTRINLQEEMLQYLILCVRKLEEANREEEEEDEESKEDRVKRTGDRKGKGRKE
;
A
#
# COMPACT_ATOMS: atom_id res chain seq x y z
N MET A 1 -4.49 104.53 29.33
CA MET A 1 -4.60 104.25 27.89
C MET A 1 -3.32 103.57 27.45
N SER A 2 -3.35 102.24 27.31
CA SER A 2 -2.17 101.45 26.94
C SER A 2 -2.31 101.07 25.47
N SER A 3 -1.44 101.64 24.63
CA SER A 3 -1.36 101.34 23.21
C SER A 3 -0.80 99.93 23.00
N PRO A 4 -1.42 99.10 22.14
CA PRO A 4 -0.85 97.81 21.79
C PRO A 4 0.32 98.00 20.83
N ASN A 5 1.50 97.51 21.22
CA ASN A 5 2.67 97.38 20.35
C ASN A 5 2.37 96.34 19.26
N SER A 6 2.06 96.81 18.06
CA SER A 6 2.00 96.00 16.85
C SER A 6 3.42 95.58 16.45
N ARG A 7 3.88 94.43 16.96
CA ARG A 7 5.03 93.71 16.42
C ARG A 7 4.70 93.28 14.99
N THR A 8 5.34 93.94 14.03
CA THR A 8 5.37 93.52 12.63
C THR A 8 6.21 92.25 12.55
N ASN A 9 5.57 91.09 12.41
CA ASN A 9 6.27 89.85 12.08
C ASN A 9 6.83 90.00 10.66
N SER A 10 8.16 90.00 10.55
CA SER A 10 8.84 90.06 9.26
C SER A 10 8.56 88.75 8.49
N PRO A 11 8.07 88.81 7.25
CA PRO A 11 7.71 87.62 6.46
C PRO A 11 8.90 86.67 6.17
N SER A 12 10.14 87.11 6.42
CA SER A 12 11.37 86.32 6.21
C SER A 12 11.52 85.14 7.17
N ASP A 13 10.99 85.22 8.40
CA ASP A 13 11.22 84.18 9.42
C ASP A 13 10.33 82.93 9.21
N GLU A 14 9.20 83.09 8.50
CA GLU A 14 8.28 81.98 8.19
C GLU A 14 8.79 81.11 7.02
N GLU A 15 9.53 81.71 6.08
CA GLU A 15 10.08 81.00 4.92
C GLU A 15 11.26 80.08 5.32
N GLU A 16 12.17 80.56 6.17
CA GLU A 16 13.27 79.73 6.71
C GLU A 16 12.74 78.55 7.54
N LYS A 17 11.66 78.76 8.29
CA LYS A 17 11.01 77.70 9.07
C LYS A 17 10.38 76.63 8.17
N ALA A 18 9.76 77.04 7.06
CA ALA A 18 9.22 76.10 6.07
C ALA A 18 10.33 75.28 5.40
N GLU A 19 11.48 75.89 5.10
CA GLU A 19 12.63 75.20 4.51
C GLU A 19 13.25 74.17 5.47
N LEU A 20 13.38 74.52 6.75
CA LEU A 20 13.85 73.60 7.80
C LEU A 20 12.92 72.39 7.98
N LEU A 21 11.60 72.59 7.95
CA LEU A 21 10.63 71.50 8.02
C LEU A 21 10.72 70.57 6.80
N LEU A 22 10.94 71.12 5.61
CA LEU A 22 11.17 70.33 4.39
C LEU A 22 12.44 69.47 4.49
N ILE A 23 13.53 70.05 5.01
CA ILE A 23 14.79 69.33 5.24
C ILE A 23 14.59 68.21 6.27
N GLN A 24 13.88 68.47 7.35
CA GLN A 24 13.58 67.46 8.37
C GLN A 24 12.75 66.31 7.79
N LYS A 25 11.66 66.61 7.07
CA LYS A 25 10.83 65.60 6.41
C LYS A 25 11.63 64.74 5.43
N LYS A 26 12.53 65.35 4.66
CA LYS A 26 13.42 64.64 3.73
C LYS A 26 14.45 63.76 4.44
N LYS A 27 14.93 64.16 5.62
CA LYS A 27 15.80 63.31 6.47
C LYS A 27 15.04 62.11 7.04
N GLU A 28 13.83 62.32 7.54
CA GLU A 28 12.96 61.26 8.04
C GLU A 28 12.60 60.26 6.93
N GLU A 29 12.30 60.75 5.72
CA GLU A 29 12.03 59.90 4.57
C GLU A 29 13.25 59.06 4.16
N ARG A 30 14.46 59.65 4.14
CA ARG A 30 15.70 58.91 3.88
C ARG A 30 15.96 57.85 4.94
N ALA A 31 15.82 58.20 6.22
CA ALA A 31 15.97 57.24 7.33
C ALA A 31 14.95 56.10 7.24
N GLY A 32 13.70 56.39 6.83
CA GLY A 32 12.68 55.39 6.59
C GLY A 32 13.03 54.44 5.44
N ARG A 33 13.57 54.96 4.33
CA ARG A 33 14.03 54.13 3.20
C ARG A 33 15.23 53.26 3.57
N GLU A 34 16.20 53.81 4.30
CA GLU A 34 17.37 53.06 4.79
C GLU A 34 16.95 51.95 5.77
N ALA A 35 16.03 52.23 6.69
CA ALA A 35 15.49 51.23 7.61
C ALA A 35 14.74 50.12 6.86
N LYS A 36 13.94 50.47 5.84
CA LYS A 36 13.24 49.50 5.00
C LYS A 36 14.23 48.61 4.23
N GLN A 37 15.24 49.19 3.60
CA GLN A 37 16.27 48.43 2.87
C GLN A 37 17.06 47.50 3.81
N LYS A 38 17.37 47.96 5.02
CA LYS A 38 18.05 47.13 6.02
C LYS A 38 17.17 45.94 6.45
N ALA A 39 15.89 46.17 6.69
CA ALA A 39 14.95 45.12 7.07
C ALA A 39 14.76 44.09 5.93
N GLU A 40 14.72 44.56 4.68
CA GLU A 40 14.61 43.71 3.49
C GLU A 40 15.87 42.85 3.31
N ALA A 41 17.07 43.44 3.44
CA ALA A 41 18.33 42.70 3.39
C ALA A 41 18.46 41.65 4.52
N GLU A 42 17.98 41.97 5.72
CA GLU A 42 17.95 41.02 6.84
C GLU A 42 16.97 39.86 6.59
N ALA A 43 15.80 40.16 6.01
CA ALA A 43 14.83 39.14 5.62
C ALA A 43 15.36 38.23 4.50
N GLU A 44 16.05 38.78 3.51
CA GLU A 44 16.69 38.01 2.43
C GLU A 44 17.78 37.09 2.97
N ALA A 45 18.67 37.60 3.85
CA ALA A 45 19.71 36.79 4.49
C ALA A 45 19.12 35.66 5.34
N ALA A 46 18.02 35.92 6.06
CA ALA A 46 17.31 34.89 6.82
C ALA A 46 16.69 33.82 5.92
N ALA A 47 16.11 34.21 4.77
CA ALA A 47 15.56 33.27 3.79
C ALA A 47 16.64 32.39 3.16
N GLU A 48 17.80 32.97 2.81
CA GLU A 48 18.93 32.22 2.29
C GLU A 48 19.46 31.20 3.31
N ALA A 49 19.58 31.59 4.58
CA ALA A 49 20.00 30.69 5.66
C ALA A 49 19.03 29.50 5.83
N GLN A 50 17.72 29.73 5.74
CA GLN A 50 16.72 28.66 5.79
C GLN A 50 16.84 27.71 4.59
N LEU A 51 17.04 28.24 3.38
CA LEU A 51 17.24 27.43 2.18
C LEU A 51 18.51 26.57 2.27
N ALA A 52 19.59 27.11 2.82
CA ALA A 52 20.83 26.38 3.08
C ALA A 52 20.62 25.22 4.08
N GLU A 53 19.84 25.44 5.14
CA GLU A 53 19.51 24.40 6.11
C GLU A 53 18.66 23.28 5.50
N ILE A 54 17.65 23.63 4.69
CA ILE A 54 16.82 22.67 3.97
C ILE A 54 17.68 21.83 3.01
N ARG A 55 18.62 22.46 2.29
CA ARG A 55 19.55 21.76 1.40
C ARG A 55 20.43 20.77 2.17
N ARG A 56 21.00 21.19 3.30
CA ARG A 56 21.80 20.31 4.18
C ARG A 56 20.99 19.11 4.67
N LYS A 57 19.76 19.33 5.14
CA LYS A 57 18.85 18.25 5.58
C LYS A 57 18.52 17.28 4.45
N LYS A 58 18.29 17.77 3.23
CA LYS A 58 18.05 16.93 2.04
C LYS A 58 19.28 16.08 1.69
N GLU A 59 20.48 16.64 1.74
CA GLU A 59 21.72 15.90 1.48
C GLU A 59 22.00 14.84 2.56
N GLU A 60 21.76 15.16 3.83
CA GLU A 60 21.88 14.20 4.92
C GLU A 60 20.88 13.05 4.79
N LYS A 61 19.62 13.34 4.43
CA LYS A 61 18.61 12.32 4.17
C LYS A 61 19.04 11.38 3.03
N LYS A 62 19.53 11.93 1.91
CA LYS A 62 20.06 11.12 0.79
C LYS A 62 21.22 10.23 1.21
N LYS A 63 22.13 10.72 2.06
CA LYS A 63 23.24 9.92 2.60
C LYS A 63 22.72 8.76 3.46
N ARG A 64 21.76 9.01 4.36
CA ARG A 64 21.14 7.98 5.20
C ARG A 64 20.41 6.91 4.36
N GLU A 65 19.64 7.33 3.36
CA GLU A 65 18.95 6.42 2.44
C GLU A 65 19.94 5.55 1.65
N ALA A 66 21.05 6.12 1.18
CA ALA A 66 22.09 5.38 0.48
C ALA A 66 22.79 4.35 1.41
N GLU A 67 23.05 4.72 2.67
CA GLU A 67 23.62 3.80 3.67
C GLU A 67 22.64 2.67 4.03
N GLU A 68 21.35 2.99 4.21
CA GLU A 68 20.32 1.99 4.48
C GLU A 68 20.15 1.02 3.31
N LYS A 69 20.18 1.52 2.07
CA LYS A 69 20.15 0.67 0.86
C LYS A 69 21.34 -0.28 0.83
N LYS A 70 22.56 0.20 1.11
CA LYS A 70 23.76 -0.65 1.20
C LYS A 70 23.64 -1.72 2.29
N LYS A 71 23.14 -1.36 3.47
CA LYS A 71 22.91 -2.32 4.56
C LYS A 71 21.89 -3.38 4.18
N LYS A 72 20.80 -3.01 3.49
CA LYS A 72 19.80 -3.97 2.98
C LYS A 72 20.40 -4.93 1.96
N GLU A 73 21.17 -4.41 1.01
CA GLU A 73 21.85 -5.21 -0.01
C GLU A 73 22.87 -6.18 0.61
N GLU A 74 23.66 -5.74 1.60
CA GLU A 74 24.59 -6.61 2.31
C GLU A 74 23.86 -7.72 3.09
N LEU A 75 22.74 -7.39 3.75
CA LEU A 75 21.96 -8.35 4.52
C LEU A 75 21.28 -9.38 3.61
N GLU A 76 20.79 -8.96 2.44
CA GLU A 76 20.25 -9.86 1.42
C GLU A 76 21.32 -10.79 0.86
N LYS A 77 22.53 -10.27 0.58
CA LYS A 77 23.67 -11.08 0.14
C LYS A 77 24.06 -12.14 1.17
N ARG A 78 24.11 -11.78 2.46
CA ARG A 78 24.40 -12.73 3.55
C ARG A 78 23.33 -13.83 3.64
N LYS A 79 22.05 -13.47 3.53
CA LYS A 79 20.95 -14.46 3.51
C LYS A 79 21.04 -15.42 2.33
N ALA A 80 21.38 -14.90 1.14
CA ALA A 80 21.56 -15.73 -0.04
C ALA A 80 22.74 -16.71 0.12
N GLU A 81 23.86 -16.25 0.69
CA GLU A 81 25.03 -17.11 0.96
C GLU A 81 24.71 -18.19 2.01
N GLU A 82 23.99 -17.84 3.07
CA GLU A 82 23.55 -18.80 4.10
C GLU A 82 22.61 -19.87 3.52
N GLN A 83 21.64 -19.47 2.70
CA GLN A 83 20.76 -20.41 1.99
C GLN A 83 21.53 -21.33 1.04
N ALA A 84 22.54 -20.81 0.33
CA ALA A 84 23.38 -21.62 -0.54
C ALA A 84 24.17 -22.68 0.24
N ARG A 85 24.76 -22.30 1.38
CA ARG A 85 25.46 -23.24 2.28
C ARG A 85 24.52 -24.29 2.85
N ALA A 86 23.32 -23.91 3.27
CA ALA A 86 22.30 -24.84 3.76
C ALA A 86 21.85 -25.83 2.67
N ALA A 87 21.67 -25.37 1.43
CA ALA A 87 21.33 -26.21 0.29
C ALA A 87 22.45 -27.19 -0.06
N GLU A 88 23.72 -26.77 0.00
CA GLU A 88 24.87 -27.65 -0.22
C GLU A 88 24.97 -28.73 0.86
N ALA A 89 24.78 -28.37 2.13
CA ALA A 89 24.77 -29.31 3.25
C ALA A 89 23.64 -30.35 3.10
N ALA A 90 22.43 -29.92 2.71
CA ALA A 90 21.31 -30.81 2.45
C ALA A 90 21.60 -31.79 1.30
N LYS A 91 22.25 -31.33 0.22
CA LYS A 91 22.66 -32.21 -0.90
C LYS A 91 23.65 -33.27 -0.44
N LYS A 92 24.65 -32.91 0.37
CA LYS A 92 25.62 -33.86 0.93
C LYS A 92 24.95 -34.90 1.83
N ALA A 93 24.03 -34.47 2.69
CA ALA A 93 23.28 -35.37 3.56
C ALA A 93 22.43 -36.39 2.77
N VAL A 94 21.79 -35.96 1.66
CA VAL A 94 21.03 -36.87 0.78
C VAL A 94 21.95 -37.85 0.06
N GLU A 95 23.12 -37.42 -0.40
CA GLU A 95 24.09 -38.30 -1.07
C GLU A 95 24.67 -39.35 -0.11
N GLU A 96 24.98 -38.94 1.13
CA GLU A 96 25.47 -39.85 2.18
C GLU A 96 24.39 -40.87 2.60
N ALA A 97 23.13 -40.42 2.74
CA ALA A 97 22.01 -41.31 3.01
C ALA A 97 21.82 -42.37 1.90
N LYS A 98 21.93 -41.97 0.62
CA LYS A 98 21.88 -42.92 -0.51
C LYS A 98 23.00 -43.95 -0.46
N LYS A 99 24.25 -43.52 -0.21
CA LYS A 99 25.39 -44.44 -0.09
C LYS A 99 25.22 -45.44 1.05
N ASN A 100 24.70 -44.99 2.20
CA ASN A 100 24.41 -45.89 3.32
C ASN A 100 23.26 -46.86 3.03
N GLU A 101 22.22 -46.44 2.29
CA GLU A 101 21.14 -47.33 1.86
C GLU A 101 21.64 -48.40 0.88
N GLU A 102 22.49 -48.02 -0.08
CA GLU A 102 23.11 -48.95 -1.04
C GLU A 102 23.99 -49.97 -0.33
N LYS A 103 24.78 -49.52 0.66
CA LYS A 103 25.64 -50.40 1.46
C LYS A 103 24.84 -51.39 2.30
N LYS A 104 23.71 -50.96 2.89
CA LYS A 104 22.78 -51.86 3.60
C LYS A 104 22.17 -52.91 2.68
N LYS A 105 21.75 -52.53 1.47
CA LYS A 105 21.21 -53.48 0.48
C LYS A 105 22.25 -54.50 0.03
N ALA A 106 23.50 -54.09 -0.15
CA ALA A 106 24.60 -54.99 -0.49
C ALA A 106 24.93 -55.97 0.65
N GLU A 107 24.94 -55.50 1.91
CA GLU A 107 25.14 -56.35 3.08
C GLU A 107 24.00 -57.36 3.26
N GLU A 108 22.75 -56.93 3.05
CA GLU A 108 21.57 -57.80 3.13
C GLU A 108 21.58 -58.87 2.03
N GLN A 109 21.96 -58.53 0.79
CA GLN A 109 22.14 -59.49 -0.28
C GLN A 109 23.27 -60.50 0.00
N SER A 110 24.37 -60.05 0.60
CA SER A 110 25.46 -60.94 1.01
C SER A 110 25.01 -61.95 2.07
N ARG A 111 24.32 -61.48 3.13
CA ARG A 111 23.75 -62.36 4.17
C ARG A 111 22.72 -63.33 3.58
N ALA A 112 21.87 -62.89 2.65
CA ALA A 112 20.90 -63.75 1.99
C ALA A 112 21.58 -64.84 1.13
N ALA A 113 22.65 -64.49 0.41
CA ALA A 113 23.42 -65.45 -0.39
C ALA A 113 24.18 -66.47 0.50
N GLU A 114 24.72 -66.03 1.63
CA GLU A 114 25.38 -66.92 2.59
C GLU A 114 24.39 -67.87 3.28
N ALA A 115 23.21 -67.37 3.67
CA ALA A 115 22.12 -68.18 4.19
C ALA A 115 21.64 -69.23 3.15
N ALA A 116 21.51 -68.84 1.88
CA ALA A 116 21.15 -69.75 0.80
C ALA A 116 22.19 -70.88 0.62
N LYS A 117 23.49 -70.55 0.62
CA LYS A 117 24.57 -71.55 0.58
C LYS A 117 24.51 -72.51 1.78
N ARG A 118 24.22 -71.99 2.98
CA ARG A 118 24.08 -72.80 4.19
C ARG A 118 22.88 -73.73 4.12
N THR A 119 21.74 -73.29 3.56
CA THR A 119 20.58 -74.16 3.31
C THR A 119 20.84 -75.20 2.23
N GLU A 120 21.61 -74.88 1.19
CA GLU A 120 22.00 -75.86 0.16
C GLU A 120 22.96 -76.91 0.72
N MET A 121 23.94 -76.49 1.53
CA MET A 121 24.85 -77.41 2.22
C MET A 121 24.11 -78.33 3.19
N LYS A 122 23.11 -77.80 3.91
CA LYS A 122 22.23 -78.60 4.78
C LYS A 122 21.42 -79.63 3.98
N ARG A 123 20.83 -79.23 2.84
CA ARG A 123 20.15 -80.17 1.92
C ARG A 123 21.07 -81.27 1.40
N ARG A 124 22.33 -80.96 1.08
CA ARG A 124 23.31 -81.97 0.64
C ARG A 124 23.65 -82.99 1.72
N MET A 125 23.67 -82.56 3.00
CA MET A 125 23.84 -83.48 4.13
C MET A 125 22.57 -84.32 4.39
N ASP A 126 21.39 -83.73 4.26
CA ASP A 126 20.12 -84.44 4.43
C ASP A 126 19.86 -85.46 3.30
N THR A 127 20.45 -85.31 2.11
CA THR A 127 20.36 -86.29 1.01
C THR A 127 21.31 -87.49 1.11
N ALA A 128 22.21 -87.52 2.09
CA ALA A 128 23.06 -88.70 2.35
C ALA A 128 22.38 -89.75 3.26
N ALA A 129 21.17 -89.47 3.74
CA ALA A 129 20.33 -90.42 4.46
C ALA A 129 19.00 -90.60 3.71
N LEU A 130 18.72 -91.82 3.24
CA LEU A 130 17.41 -92.22 2.69
C LEU A 130 16.98 -93.54 3.35
N PRO A 131 15.72 -93.99 3.22
CA PRO A 131 14.46 -93.22 3.24
C PRO A 131 13.34 -93.96 4.01
N VAL A 132 12.23 -93.30 4.41
CA VAL A 132 10.90 -93.96 4.45
C VAL A 132 9.75 -92.94 4.36
N SER A 133 8.79 -93.22 3.44
CA SER A 133 7.32 -92.96 3.42
C SER A 133 6.73 -91.62 3.91
N GLU A 134 5.61 -91.06 3.46
CA GLU A 134 4.63 -91.19 2.36
C GLU A 134 3.55 -90.11 2.71
N VAL A 135 2.62 -89.84 1.78
CA VAL A 135 1.28 -89.24 1.96
C VAL A 135 1.06 -87.72 1.69
N SER A 136 0.48 -87.47 0.50
CA SER A 136 -0.69 -86.63 0.13
C SER A 136 -0.97 -85.25 0.76
N THR A 137 -1.15 -84.21 -0.08
CA THR A 137 -2.46 -83.66 -0.54
C THR A 137 -2.29 -82.34 -1.36
N VAL A 138 -2.73 -82.26 -2.62
CA VAL A 138 -3.98 -81.65 -3.19
C VAL A 138 -4.09 -80.08 -3.17
N VAL A 139 -3.84 -79.48 -4.35
CA VAL A 139 -4.60 -78.42 -5.10
C VAL A 139 -4.61 -76.92 -4.70
N ALA A 140 -4.64 -76.10 -5.77
CA ALA A 140 -5.00 -74.68 -5.93
C ALA A 140 -3.86 -73.65 -5.80
N GLY A 141 -3.62 -72.68 -6.69
CA GLY A 141 -4.39 -72.19 -7.83
C GLY A 141 -4.00 -70.74 -8.15
N LYS A 142 -3.02 -70.57 -9.06
CA LYS A 142 -2.79 -69.46 -10.02
C LYS A 142 -3.83 -68.31 -10.05
N LYS A 143 -3.39 -67.04 -9.91
CA LYS A 143 -3.32 -66.01 -10.98
C LYS A 143 -3.11 -64.57 -10.44
N ARG A 144 -2.09 -63.90 -10.98
CA ARG A 144 -1.94 -62.43 -11.03
C ARG A 144 -2.76 -61.90 -12.22
N LYS A 145 -3.45 -60.76 -12.07
CA LYS A 145 -4.03 -60.01 -13.20
C LYS A 145 -3.83 -58.50 -13.03
N ARG A 146 -3.83 -57.85 -14.19
CA ARG A 146 -3.21 -56.58 -14.57
C ARG A 146 -3.98 -55.34 -14.11
N ILE A 147 -3.23 -54.23 -14.10
CA ILE A 147 -3.67 -52.84 -14.19
C ILE A 147 -4.58 -52.64 -15.43
N ALA A 148 -5.69 -51.92 -15.26
CA ALA A 148 -6.46 -51.33 -16.37
C ALA A 148 -6.99 -49.95 -15.95
N MET A 149 -6.77 -48.98 -16.83
CA MET A 149 -7.33 -47.62 -16.82
C MET A 149 -8.80 -47.62 -17.29
N VAL A 150 -9.39 -46.42 -17.43
CA VAL A 150 -10.70 -46.07 -18.07
C VAL A 150 -11.86 -46.01 -17.06
N ALA A 151 -12.82 -45.08 -17.03
CA ALA A 151 -13.20 -43.92 -17.83
C ALA A 151 -14.04 -42.93 -16.99
N VAL A 152 -14.11 -41.70 -17.48
CA VAL A 152 -15.09 -40.64 -17.20
C VAL A 152 -16.48 -41.07 -17.69
N PRO A 153 -17.56 -40.62 -17.03
CA PRO A 153 -18.71 -40.18 -17.82
C PRO A 153 -19.17 -38.77 -17.43
N SER A 154 -19.24 -37.95 -18.48
CA SER A 154 -20.04 -36.73 -18.57
C SER A 154 -21.53 -37.07 -18.48
N GLY A 155 -22.30 -36.20 -17.85
CA GLY A 155 -23.76 -36.28 -17.80
C GLY A 155 -24.35 -34.97 -17.30
N ASP A 156 -24.52 -34.02 -18.22
CA ASP A 156 -25.64 -33.07 -18.27
C ASP A 156 -26.82 -33.84 -18.93
N PRO A 157 -28.08 -33.62 -18.54
CA PRO A 157 -28.80 -32.46 -19.09
C PRO A 157 -29.83 -31.78 -18.16
N GLU A 158 -30.03 -30.49 -18.46
CA GLU A 158 -31.28 -29.74 -18.68
C GLU A 158 -32.53 -30.07 -17.85
N ASP A 159 -33.10 -29.04 -17.23
CA ASP A 159 -34.56 -28.85 -17.17
C ASP A 159 -34.91 -27.36 -17.00
N ASP A 160 -35.67 -26.88 -17.98
CA ASP A 160 -36.45 -25.66 -18.05
C ASP A 160 -37.40 -25.49 -16.86
N ASP A 161 -37.53 -24.26 -16.35
CA ASP A 161 -38.86 -23.75 -16.00
C ASP A 161 -38.86 -22.20 -15.95
N PRO A 162 -39.50 -21.53 -16.92
CA PRO A 162 -39.82 -20.12 -16.86
C PRO A 162 -41.23 -19.98 -16.26
N ASN A 163 -41.35 -19.42 -15.06
CA ASN A 163 -42.66 -18.94 -14.62
C ASN A 163 -42.64 -17.40 -14.41
N PRO A 164 -43.41 -16.65 -15.21
CA PRO A 164 -43.60 -15.22 -15.10
C PRO A 164 -44.74 -14.89 -14.13
N GLY A 165 -44.71 -13.67 -13.60
CA GLY A 165 -45.84 -13.05 -12.91
C GLY A 165 -45.75 -13.13 -11.40
N ASP A 166 -45.62 -11.98 -10.76
CA ASP A 166 -46.76 -11.43 -10.04
C ASP A 166 -46.48 -9.95 -9.69
N ASP A 167 -47.19 -9.08 -10.37
CA ASP A 167 -47.25 -7.65 -10.12
C ASP A 167 -48.18 -7.42 -8.91
N GLY A 168 -47.59 -7.33 -7.72
CA GLY A 168 -48.31 -7.10 -6.47
C GLY A 168 -47.98 -5.73 -5.88
N ASP A 169 -48.72 -4.74 -6.35
CA ASP A 169 -48.81 -3.37 -5.84
C ASP A 169 -49.53 -3.33 -4.47
N TYR A 170 -49.25 -2.29 -3.69
CA TYR A 170 -49.90 -1.86 -2.42
C TYR A 170 -49.81 -2.77 -1.18
N ASN A 171 -49.11 -2.30 -0.13
CA ASN A 171 -49.82 -1.94 1.11
C ASN A 171 -48.96 -1.09 2.07
N GLU A 172 -49.42 0.16 2.27
CA GLU A 172 -49.17 0.99 3.44
C GLU A 172 -50.01 0.43 4.60
N SER A 173 -49.38 -0.10 5.65
CA SER A 173 -49.97 -0.28 7.00
C SER A 173 -48.80 -0.48 7.96
N ASP A 174 -48.49 0.49 8.81
CA ASP A 174 -49.09 0.73 10.14
C ASP A 174 -48.69 -0.31 11.18
N ASP A 175 -48.28 0.21 12.34
CA ASP A 175 -47.76 -0.44 13.54
C ASP A 175 -48.49 -1.73 13.92
N GLU A 176 -47.77 -2.83 14.18
CA GLU A 176 -48.02 -3.75 15.32
C GLU A 176 -46.73 -4.51 15.70
N ASP A 177 -46.48 -4.56 17.00
CA ASP A 177 -45.42 -5.31 17.68
C ASP A 177 -45.54 -6.84 17.44
N ASP A 178 -44.92 -7.35 16.38
CA ASP A 178 -44.74 -8.79 16.15
C ASP A 178 -43.34 -9.22 16.61
N ASP A 179 -43.31 -10.06 17.65
CA ASP A 179 -42.12 -10.79 18.09
C ASP A 179 -41.38 -11.35 16.86
N PRO A 180 -40.08 -11.06 16.66
CA PRO A 180 -39.38 -11.47 15.46
C PRO A 180 -39.49 -12.99 15.32
N PRO A 181 -40.02 -13.51 14.20
CA PRO A 181 -40.17 -14.94 14.01
C PRO A 181 -38.82 -15.58 14.27
N SER A 182 -38.78 -16.47 15.26
CA SER A 182 -37.60 -17.22 15.69
C SER A 182 -36.77 -17.57 14.46
N SER A 183 -35.67 -16.83 14.27
CA SER A 183 -34.97 -16.83 12.99
C SER A 183 -34.66 -18.28 12.62
N PRO A 184 -35.05 -18.74 11.42
CA PRO A 184 -34.84 -20.13 11.03
C PRO A 184 -33.38 -20.50 11.29
N PRO A 185 -33.10 -21.69 11.84
CA PRO A 185 -31.80 -22.07 12.35
C PRO A 185 -30.74 -21.71 11.32
N ASN A 186 -29.80 -20.84 11.72
CA ASN A 186 -28.77 -20.25 10.87
C ASN A 186 -28.18 -21.29 9.90
N GLN A 187 -28.69 -21.36 8.67
CA GLN A 187 -28.15 -22.26 7.68
C GLN A 187 -26.73 -21.81 7.37
N SER A 188 -25.75 -22.65 7.69
CA SER A 188 -24.34 -22.31 7.55
C SER A 188 -24.03 -21.93 6.11
N ARG A 189 -23.65 -20.65 5.93
CA ARG A 189 -23.18 -20.16 4.63
C ARG A 189 -21.80 -20.75 4.35
N CYS A 190 -21.51 -21.11 3.11
CA CYS A 190 -20.17 -21.54 2.73
C CYS A 190 -19.18 -20.36 2.77
N SER A 191 -17.90 -20.66 2.97
CA SER A 191 -16.82 -19.67 3.10
C SER A 191 -16.80 -18.64 1.97
N ARG A 192 -17.02 -19.09 0.72
CA ARG A 192 -17.02 -18.22 -0.46
C ARG A 192 -18.21 -17.25 -0.46
N CYS A 193 -19.40 -17.72 -0.10
CA CYS A 193 -20.57 -16.85 -0.03
C CYS A 193 -20.45 -15.83 1.11
N ILE A 194 -19.81 -16.20 2.23
CA ILE A 194 -19.49 -15.26 3.31
C ILE A 194 -18.52 -14.18 2.81
N LEU A 195 -17.39 -14.57 2.22
CA LEU A 195 -16.35 -13.63 1.76
C LEU A 195 -16.82 -12.67 0.67
N LYS A 196 -17.75 -13.13 -0.18
CA LYS A 196 -18.32 -12.31 -1.26
C LYS A 196 -19.63 -11.63 -0.89
N ALA A 197 -20.08 -11.75 0.35
CA ALA A 197 -21.38 -11.27 0.82
C ALA A 197 -22.56 -11.72 -0.08
N LEU A 198 -22.47 -12.92 -0.67
CA LEU A 198 -23.50 -13.49 -1.55
C LEU A 198 -24.48 -14.36 -0.75
N LYS A 199 -25.72 -14.45 -1.22
CA LYS A 199 -26.72 -15.39 -0.68
C LYS A 199 -26.24 -16.83 -0.92
N CYS A 200 -26.14 -17.62 0.14
CA CYS A 200 -25.73 -19.03 0.07
C CYS A 200 -26.98 -19.93 0.11
N GLU A 201 -27.39 -20.45 -1.05
CA GLU A 201 -28.50 -21.39 -1.14
C GLU A 201 -27.95 -22.82 -1.29
N MET A 202 -28.10 -23.64 -0.26
CA MET A 202 -27.73 -25.06 -0.30
C MET A 202 -28.70 -25.82 -1.23
N VAL A 203 -28.19 -26.76 -2.03
CA VAL A 203 -28.99 -27.55 -2.97
C VAL A 203 -29.61 -28.73 -2.22
N GLY A 204 -30.49 -28.44 -1.26
CA GLY A 204 -31.16 -29.45 -0.44
C GLY A 204 -30.32 -30.04 0.71
N PRO A 205 -30.97 -30.77 1.64
CA PRO A 205 -30.33 -31.39 2.80
C PRO A 205 -29.38 -32.51 2.34
N GLY A 206 -28.09 -32.40 2.71
CA GLY A 206 -27.06 -33.37 2.35
C GLY A 206 -26.24 -33.04 1.09
N SER A 207 -26.54 -31.96 0.39
CA SER A 207 -25.68 -31.50 -0.70
C SER A 207 -24.33 -30.97 -0.19
N ALA A 208 -23.24 -31.40 -0.82
CA ALA A 208 -21.90 -30.93 -0.48
C ALA A 208 -21.59 -29.50 -1.01
N SER A 209 -22.53 -28.87 -1.73
CA SER A 209 -22.29 -27.57 -2.37
C SER A 209 -23.53 -26.70 -2.51
N CYS A 210 -23.36 -25.38 -2.35
CA CYS A 210 -24.41 -24.40 -2.63
C CYS A 210 -24.54 -24.11 -4.14
N LYS A 211 -25.72 -23.61 -4.57
CA LYS A 211 -26.02 -23.26 -5.98
C LYS A 211 -24.94 -22.36 -6.60
N GLY A 212 -24.50 -21.33 -5.86
CA GLY A 212 -23.48 -20.39 -6.33
C GLY A 212 -22.12 -21.04 -6.58
N CYS A 213 -21.69 -21.96 -5.69
CA CYS A 213 -20.44 -22.70 -5.87
C CYS A 213 -20.55 -23.73 -6.99
N ARG A 214 -21.70 -24.42 -7.11
CA ARG A 214 -21.96 -25.40 -8.18
C ARG A 214 -21.96 -24.74 -9.56
N LYS A 215 -22.67 -23.62 -9.72
CA LYS A 215 -22.70 -22.83 -10.97
C LYS A 215 -21.32 -22.30 -11.34
N ALA A 216 -20.53 -21.90 -10.36
CA ALA A 216 -19.16 -21.44 -10.56
C ALA A 216 -18.12 -22.58 -10.69
N LYS A 217 -18.55 -23.86 -10.68
CA LYS A 217 -17.69 -25.05 -10.72
C LYS A 217 -16.51 -25.00 -9.73
N VAL A 218 -16.76 -24.46 -8.52
CA VAL A 218 -15.77 -24.41 -7.45
C VAL A 218 -16.14 -25.27 -6.26
N ARG A 219 -15.13 -25.70 -5.51
CA ARG A 219 -15.33 -26.46 -4.27
C ARG A 219 -16.03 -25.59 -3.22
N CYS A 220 -17.17 -26.07 -2.74
CA CYS A 220 -17.89 -25.45 -1.64
C CYS A 220 -17.34 -26.00 -0.32
N SER A 221 -16.72 -25.15 0.49
CA SER A 221 -16.36 -25.49 1.87
C SER A 221 -17.37 -24.86 2.82
N LEU A 222 -18.20 -25.71 3.44
CA LEU A 222 -19.01 -25.31 4.58
C LEU A 222 -18.04 -24.97 5.71
N VAL A 223 -18.22 -23.78 6.29
CA VAL A 223 -17.54 -23.45 7.54
C VAL A 223 -18.34 -24.16 8.63
N PRO A 224 -17.78 -25.17 9.33
CA PRO A 224 -18.51 -25.83 10.40
C PRO A 224 -18.93 -24.75 11.42
N ASP A 225 -20.18 -24.82 11.89
CA ASP A 225 -20.78 -23.88 12.84
C ASP A 225 -20.03 -23.80 14.20
N ASN A 226 -18.96 -24.59 14.35
CA ASN A 226 -17.99 -24.51 15.44
C ASN A 226 -16.93 -23.40 15.29
N TYR A 227 -17.02 -22.51 14.28
CA TYR A 227 -16.39 -21.20 14.46
C TYR A 227 -17.22 -20.45 15.50
N PRO A 228 -16.68 -20.16 16.71
CA PRO A 228 -17.42 -19.45 17.72
C PRO A 228 -17.89 -18.14 17.10
N ARG A 229 -19.20 -18.04 16.85
CA ARG A 229 -19.82 -16.75 16.60
C ARG A 229 -19.35 -15.86 17.75
N ARG A 230 -18.86 -14.67 17.41
CA ARG A 230 -18.47 -13.59 18.34
C ARG A 230 -19.65 -13.09 19.21
N SER A 231 -20.59 -13.95 19.56
CA SER A 231 -21.58 -13.72 20.61
C SER A 231 -20.90 -14.00 21.95
N LYS A 232 -20.48 -12.90 22.59
CA LYS A 232 -20.01 -12.81 23.99
C LYS A 232 -18.68 -13.54 24.25
N CYS A 233 -17.59 -12.83 23.97
CA CYS A 233 -16.29 -13.15 24.57
C CYS A 233 -16.44 -13.17 26.10
N VAL A 234 -16.41 -14.36 26.69
CA VAL A 234 -15.93 -14.51 28.06
C VAL A 234 -14.48 -14.08 28.03
N LYS A 235 -14.19 -13.05 28.82
CA LYS A 235 -12.96 -12.29 28.87
C LYS A 235 -11.84 -13.15 29.47
N VAL A 236 -11.22 -14.00 28.65
CA VAL A 236 -9.92 -14.58 28.98
C VAL A 236 -8.88 -13.62 28.41
N GLU A 237 -8.43 -12.70 29.26
CA GLU A 237 -7.40 -11.71 28.94
C GLU A 237 -6.08 -12.43 28.68
N SER A 238 -5.77 -12.68 27.40
CA SER A 238 -4.39 -12.86 26.97
C SER A 238 -3.78 -11.46 26.77
N PRO A 239 -2.80 -11.03 27.59
CA PRO A 239 -2.32 -9.65 27.60
C PRO A 239 -1.52 -9.23 26.36
N VAL A 240 -1.22 -10.16 25.46
CA VAL A 240 -0.17 -9.96 24.43
C VAL A 240 -0.75 -9.63 23.04
N ALA A 241 -2.03 -9.92 22.80
CA ALA A 241 -2.67 -9.65 21.50
C ALA A 241 -3.32 -8.25 21.41
N SER A 242 -3.50 -7.54 22.53
CA SER A 242 -4.16 -6.22 22.56
C SER A 242 -3.25 -5.05 22.16
N THR A 243 -1.93 -5.19 22.37
CA THR A 243 -0.96 -4.13 22.08
C THR A 243 -0.70 -4.00 20.58
N SER A 244 -0.63 -5.12 19.85
CA SER A 244 -0.41 -5.12 18.40
C SER A 244 -1.58 -4.49 17.64
N SER A 245 -2.82 -4.77 18.03
CA SER A 245 -4.01 -4.17 17.38
C SER A 245 -4.04 -2.65 17.55
N ARG A 246 -3.80 -2.14 18.76
CA ARG A 246 -3.77 -0.69 19.02
C ARG A 246 -2.66 0.01 18.24
N THR A 247 -1.49 -0.61 18.12
CA THR A 247 -0.39 -0.05 17.32
C THR A 247 -0.75 0.02 15.84
N ILE A 248 -1.42 -1.00 15.29
CA ILE A 248 -1.87 -1.00 13.89
C ILE A 248 -2.89 0.11 13.65
N ASP A 249 -3.86 0.28 14.55
CA ASP A 249 -4.87 1.33 14.39
C ASP A 249 -4.28 2.74 14.53
N ASN A 250 -3.32 2.93 15.44
CA ASN A 250 -2.56 4.18 15.55
C ASN A 250 -1.74 4.47 14.28
N LEU A 251 -1.12 3.45 13.67
CA LEU A 251 -0.42 3.62 12.41
C LEU A 251 -1.39 4.00 11.28
N ARG A 252 -2.58 3.40 11.23
CA ARG A 252 -3.61 3.74 10.24
C ARG A 252 -4.13 5.17 10.39
N THR A 253 -4.32 5.66 11.62
CA THR A 253 -4.70 7.05 11.86
C THR A 253 -3.58 8.01 11.45
N ASN A 254 -2.32 7.69 11.78
CA ASN A 254 -1.17 8.51 11.40
C ASN A 254 -1.00 8.58 9.87
N VAL A 255 -1.21 7.47 9.16
CA VAL A 255 -1.18 7.46 7.69
C VAL A 255 -2.30 8.32 7.10
N ARG A 256 -3.50 8.27 7.67
CA ARG A 256 -4.61 9.15 7.25
C ARG A 256 -4.28 10.63 7.48
N ASP A 257 -3.74 10.97 8.63
CA ASP A 257 -3.35 12.35 8.97
C ASP A 257 -2.19 12.88 8.10
N LEU A 258 -1.23 12.02 7.76
CA LEU A 258 -0.18 12.38 6.82
C LEU A 258 -0.74 12.62 5.41
N ASN A 259 -1.67 11.78 4.95
CA ASN A 259 -2.30 11.98 3.64
C ASN A 259 -3.12 13.27 3.57
N THR A 260 -3.86 13.64 4.63
CA THR A 260 -4.59 14.92 4.67
C THR A 260 -3.63 16.10 4.64
N ARG A 261 -2.51 16.04 5.36
CA ARG A 261 -1.47 17.08 5.32
C ARG A 261 -0.80 17.21 3.95
N ILE A 262 -0.55 16.09 3.27
CA ILE A 262 0.00 16.09 1.91
C ILE A 262 -0.99 16.76 0.95
N ASN A 263 -2.27 16.38 0.98
CA ASN A 263 -3.29 16.99 0.14
C ASN A 263 -3.40 18.50 0.36
N LEU A 264 -3.36 18.95 1.62
CA LEU A 264 -3.39 20.38 1.94
C LEU A 264 -2.15 21.12 1.40
N GLN A 265 -0.97 20.48 1.45
CA GLN A 265 0.24 21.05 0.85
C GLN A 265 0.15 21.14 -0.67
N GLU A 266 -0.45 20.15 -1.33
CA GLU A 266 -0.69 20.17 -2.77
C GLU A 266 -1.65 21.30 -3.16
N GLU A 267 -2.75 21.50 -2.43
CA GLU A 267 -3.68 22.61 -2.63
C GLU A 267 -3.00 23.97 -2.45
N MET A 268 -2.18 24.11 -1.40
CA MET A 268 -1.42 25.34 -1.16
C MET A 268 -0.41 25.63 -2.29
N LEU A 269 0.25 24.59 -2.82
CA LEU A 269 1.15 24.73 -3.96
C LEU A 269 0.41 25.14 -5.23
N GLN A 270 -0.76 24.56 -5.50
CA GLN A 270 -1.60 24.95 -6.64
C GLN A 270 -2.04 26.41 -6.53
N TYR A 271 -2.40 26.86 -5.32
CA TYR A 271 -2.73 28.25 -5.06
C TYR A 271 -1.55 29.19 -5.33
N LEU A 272 -0.35 28.85 -4.84
CA LEU A 272 0.87 29.64 -5.10
C LEU A 272 1.19 29.73 -6.59
N ILE A 273 1.07 28.63 -7.34
CA ILE A 273 1.25 28.62 -8.79
C ILE A 273 0.26 29.57 -9.47
N LEU A 274 -1.00 29.58 -9.04
CA LEU A 274 -2.01 30.50 -9.58
C LEU A 274 -1.67 31.96 -9.27
N CYS A 275 -1.20 32.27 -8.06
CA CYS A 275 -0.77 33.61 -7.68
C CYS A 275 0.41 34.10 -8.53
N VAL A 276 1.42 33.24 -8.77
CA VAL A 276 2.57 33.58 -9.61
C VAL A 276 2.12 33.89 -11.04
N ARG A 277 1.23 33.08 -11.62
CA ARG A 277 0.69 33.36 -12.97
C ARG A 277 -0.04 34.70 -13.06
N LYS A 278 -0.84 35.03 -12.06
CA LYS A 278 -1.54 36.32 -12.01
C LYS A 278 -0.57 37.50 -11.89
N LEU A 279 0.52 37.35 -11.14
CA LEU A 279 1.56 38.36 -11.06
C LEU A 279 2.30 38.51 -12.39
N GLU A 280 2.59 37.41 -13.08
CA GLU A 280 3.20 37.45 -14.42
C GLU A 280 2.28 38.11 -15.46
N GLU A 281 0.96 37.86 -15.38
CA GLU A 281 -0.03 38.53 -16.23
C GLU A 281 -0.10 40.03 -15.93
N ALA A 282 -0.17 40.44 -14.66
CA ALA A 282 -0.19 41.84 -14.27
C ALA A 282 1.09 42.58 -14.71
N ASN A 283 2.27 41.95 -14.56
CA ASN A 283 3.53 42.54 -15.03
C ASN A 283 3.54 42.69 -16.56
N ARG A 284 2.94 41.77 -17.31
CA ARG A 284 2.82 41.89 -18.76
C ARG A 284 1.92 43.05 -19.16
N GLU A 285 0.79 43.23 -18.46
CA GLU A 285 -0.11 44.36 -18.68
C GLU A 285 0.59 45.70 -18.40
N GLU A 286 1.38 45.80 -17.32
CA GLU A 286 2.17 47.00 -17.03
C GLU A 286 3.22 47.30 -18.13
N GLU A 287 3.89 46.27 -18.66
CA GLU A 287 4.84 46.43 -19.78
C GLU A 287 4.15 46.92 -21.06
N GLU A 288 2.94 46.43 -21.35
CA GLU A 288 2.14 46.86 -22.50
C GLU A 288 1.68 48.33 -22.36
N GLU A 289 1.23 48.74 -21.18
CA GLU A 289 0.87 50.15 -20.89
C GLU A 289 2.10 51.08 -21.02
N ASP A 290 3.27 50.63 -20.56
CA ASP A 290 4.52 51.38 -20.69
C ASP A 290 4.93 51.55 -22.16
N GLU A 291 4.80 50.52 -22.99
CA GLU A 291 5.07 50.62 -24.44
C GLU A 291 4.07 51.53 -25.16
N GLU A 292 2.78 51.44 -24.84
CA GLU A 292 1.77 52.36 -25.40
C GLU A 292 2.08 53.81 -25.01
N SER A 293 2.46 54.07 -23.76
CA SER A 293 2.82 55.41 -23.29
C SER A 293 4.08 55.96 -23.97
N LYS A 294 5.05 55.10 -24.30
CA LYS A 294 6.27 55.46 -25.05
C LYS A 294 5.92 55.84 -26.48
N GLU A 295 5.08 55.08 -27.17
CA GLU A 295 4.61 55.44 -28.52
C GLU A 295 3.92 56.80 -28.53
N ASP A 296 3.07 57.05 -27.55
CA ASP A 296 2.31 58.28 -27.39
C ASP A 296 3.22 59.51 -27.18
N ARG A 297 4.30 59.31 -26.41
CA ARG A 297 5.34 60.32 -26.19
C ARG A 297 6.15 60.60 -27.46
N VAL A 298 6.46 59.56 -28.25
CA VAL A 298 7.14 59.70 -29.54
C VAL A 298 6.27 60.48 -30.53
N LYS A 299 4.97 60.15 -30.64
CA LYS A 299 4.00 60.87 -31.49
C LYS A 299 3.94 62.35 -31.13
N ARG A 300 3.79 62.69 -29.84
CA ARG A 300 3.74 64.10 -29.38
C ARG A 300 5.03 64.89 -29.59
N THR A 301 6.19 64.24 -29.55
CA THR A 301 7.50 64.92 -29.72
C THR A 301 7.92 65.06 -31.19
N GLY A 302 7.44 64.17 -32.07
CA GLY A 302 7.70 64.24 -33.51
C GLY A 302 7.10 65.48 -34.19
N ASP A 303 5.88 65.88 -33.82
CA ASP A 303 5.17 67.00 -34.46
C ASP A 303 5.77 68.40 -34.20
N ARG A 304 6.58 68.56 -33.14
CA ARG A 304 7.19 69.87 -32.81
C ARG A 304 8.40 70.23 -33.68
N LYS A 305 8.98 69.27 -34.41
CA LYS A 305 10.22 69.51 -35.20
C LYS A 305 9.98 70.06 -36.61
N GLY A 306 8.73 70.19 -37.06
CA GLY A 306 8.40 70.52 -38.46
C GLY A 306 7.92 71.96 -38.77
N LYS A 307 7.66 72.82 -37.77
CA LYS A 307 6.99 74.13 -38.01
C LYS A 307 7.87 75.38 -37.91
N GLY A 308 9.19 75.25 -37.75
CA GLY A 308 10.08 76.41 -37.53
C GLY A 308 11.18 76.57 -38.57
N ARG A 309 10.86 76.87 -39.83
CA ARG A 309 11.76 77.58 -40.77
C ARG A 309 11.06 77.94 -42.09
N LYS A 310 10.40 79.09 -42.11
CA LYS A 310 10.17 79.88 -43.31
C LYS A 310 10.30 81.34 -42.92
N GLU A 311 11.53 81.83 -42.97
CA GLU A 311 11.89 83.25 -43.14
C GLU A 311 12.80 83.33 -44.35
#